data_AF-A0A8S3IRE5-F1
#
_entry.id   AF-A0A8S3IRE5-F1
#
_cell.length_a   1.000
_cell.length_b   1.000
_cell.length_c   1.000
_cell.angle_alpha   90.00
_cell.angle_beta   90.00
_cell.angle_gamma   90.00
#
_symmetry.space_group_name_H-M   'P 1'
#
loop_
_entity.id
_entity.type
_entity.pdbx_description
1 polymer ?
#
loop_
_entity_poly.entity_id
_entity_poly.type
_entity_poly.pdbx_seq_one_letter_code
_entity_poly.pdbx_strand_id
1 'polypeptide(L)'
;YELINEPWAGNYIADPLLLLPGIAGATNLQPFYDRLAKAIRSVDEDTLIFYEPVTWGVRLNGKYFGSGFTHVPGGNDYRNRSVLSYHYYCTILSIEPVPGNTSIPVFDRVLCDDIEGPALFNSVQIDLEQLGGS
;
A
#
# COMPACT_ATOMS: atom_id res chain seq x y z
N TYR A 1 -4.55 -15.01 -2.26
CA TYR A 1 -5.69 -14.07 -2.33
C TYR A 1 -5.16 -12.66 -2.32
N GLU A 2 -5.52 -11.84 -3.30
CA GLU A 2 -5.42 -10.37 -3.21
C GLU A 2 -6.72 -9.91 -2.53
N LEU A 3 -6.60 -9.22 -1.39
CA LEU A 3 -7.75 -8.94 -0.52
C LEU A 3 -8.65 -7.82 -1.06
N ILE A 4 -8.04 -6.77 -1.61
CA ILE A 4 -8.72 -5.61 -2.19
C ILE A 4 -7.71 -4.74 -2.95
N ASN A 5 -7.95 -4.60 -4.26
CA ASN A 5 -7.21 -3.69 -5.12
C ASN A 5 -7.44 -2.22 -4.73
N GLU A 6 -6.34 -1.47 -4.56
CA GLU A 6 -6.29 -0.02 -4.37
C GLU A 6 -7.31 0.51 -3.33
N PRO A 7 -7.20 0.10 -2.06
CA PRO A 7 -8.16 0.48 -1.05
C PRO A 7 -8.21 1.99 -0.85
N TRP A 8 -9.42 2.54 -0.88
CA TRP A 8 -9.67 3.94 -0.58
C TRP A 8 -9.61 4.22 0.94
N ALA A 9 -9.15 5.41 1.31
CA ALA A 9 -8.95 5.80 2.71
C ALA A 9 -10.22 5.82 3.59
N GLY A 10 -11.41 5.94 2.96
CA GLY A 10 -12.70 6.05 3.64
C GLY A 10 -13.38 7.42 3.46
N ASN A 11 -14.30 7.76 4.36
CA ASN A 11 -15.06 9.00 4.29
C ASN A 11 -14.25 10.20 4.83
N TYR A 12 -13.32 10.69 4.02
CA TYR A 12 -12.45 11.82 4.36
C TYR A 12 -13.18 13.16 4.50
N ILE A 13 -14.43 13.26 4.03
CA ILE A 13 -15.26 14.46 4.24
C ILE A 13 -15.70 14.55 5.70
N ALA A 14 -16.03 13.40 6.33
CA ALA A 14 -16.40 13.33 7.73
C ALA A 14 -15.17 13.29 8.66
N ASP A 15 -14.09 12.63 8.24
CA ASP A 15 -12.82 12.61 8.97
C ASP A 15 -11.63 12.92 8.02
N PRO A 16 -11.22 14.19 7.91
CA PRO A 16 -10.12 14.59 7.03
C PRO A 16 -8.77 13.95 7.36
N LEU A 17 -8.57 13.44 8.58
CA LEU A 17 -7.32 12.77 8.95
C LEU A 17 -7.09 11.48 8.17
N LEU A 18 -8.14 10.89 7.59
CA LEU A 18 -8.03 9.73 6.72
C LEU A 18 -7.22 10.01 5.44
N LEU A 19 -6.99 11.26 5.04
CA LEU A 19 -6.08 11.57 3.94
C LEU A 19 -4.61 11.26 4.26
N LEU A 20 -4.26 11.17 5.56
CA LEU A 20 -2.97 10.67 6.00
C LEU A 20 -3.01 9.13 5.93
N PRO A 21 -2.29 8.49 4.99
CA PRO A 21 -2.47 7.07 4.72
C PRO A 21 -2.13 6.19 5.92
N GLY A 22 -1.20 6.62 6.78
CA GLY A 22 -0.86 5.88 7.99
C GLY A 22 -2.01 5.86 9.01
N ILE A 23 -2.85 6.91 9.04
CA ILE A 23 -4.04 6.97 9.88
C ILE A 23 -5.14 6.08 9.28
N ALA A 24 -5.39 6.20 7.98
CA ALA A 24 -6.41 5.40 7.32
C ALA A 24 -6.07 3.89 7.33
N GLY A 25 -4.80 3.54 7.12
CA GLY A 25 -4.34 2.16 7.20
C GLY A 25 -4.51 1.56 8.59
N ALA A 26 -4.08 2.28 9.63
CA ALA A 26 -4.23 1.83 11.02
C ALA A 26 -5.71 1.73 11.45
N THR A 27 -6.54 2.70 11.06
CA THR A 27 -7.93 2.82 11.53
C THR A 27 -8.86 1.88 10.78
N ASN A 28 -8.70 1.76 9.46
CA ASN A 28 -9.65 1.06 8.60
C ASN A 28 -9.10 -0.26 8.06
N LEU A 29 -7.89 -0.25 7.48
CA LEU A 29 -7.39 -1.40 6.72
C LEU A 29 -6.82 -2.51 7.59
N GLN A 30 -5.98 -2.22 8.58
CA GLN A 30 -5.43 -3.23 9.49
C GLN A 30 -6.54 -4.09 10.15
N PRO A 31 -7.56 -3.52 10.81
CA PRO A 31 -8.61 -4.34 11.42
C PRO A 31 -9.49 -5.06 10.40
N PHE A 32 -9.67 -4.51 9.21
CA PHE A 32 -10.37 -5.17 8.11
C PHE A 32 -9.60 -6.41 7.62
N TYR A 33 -8.29 -6.26 7.38
CA TYR A 33 -7.43 -7.35 6.95
C TYR A 33 -7.26 -8.44 8.00
N ASP A 34 -7.18 -8.10 9.29
CA ASP A 34 -7.13 -9.11 10.35
C ASP A 34 -8.41 -9.96 10.39
N ARG A 35 -9.57 -9.35 10.16
CA ARG A 35 -10.84 -10.08 10.08
C ARG A 35 -10.91 -10.97 8.84
N LEU A 36 -10.49 -10.48 7.69
CA LEU A 36 -10.46 -11.26 6.45
C LEU A 36 -9.46 -12.42 6.54
N ALA A 37 -8.24 -12.16 7.00
CA ALA A 37 -7.22 -13.18 7.19
C ALA A 37 -7.74 -14.27 8.14
N LYS A 38 -8.35 -13.90 9.27
CA LYS A 38 -8.95 -14.88 10.18
C LYS A 38 -10.03 -15.74 9.50
N ALA A 39 -10.89 -15.12 8.69
CA ALA A 39 -11.94 -15.85 7.98
C ALA A 39 -11.36 -16.80 6.92
N ILE A 40 -10.37 -16.35 6.15
CA ILE A 40 -9.67 -17.16 5.16
C ILE A 40 -8.94 -18.33 5.84
N ARG A 41 -8.16 -18.05 6.89
CA ARG A 41 -7.38 -19.06 7.62
C ARG A 41 -8.24 -20.13 8.26
N SER A 42 -9.48 -19.81 8.64
CA SER A 42 -10.42 -20.81 9.14
C SER A 42 -10.77 -21.93 8.14
N VAL A 43 -10.49 -21.73 6.84
CA VAL A 43 -10.75 -22.71 5.77
C VAL A 43 -9.54 -22.99 4.88
N ASP A 44 -8.52 -22.14 4.88
CA ASP A 44 -7.28 -22.26 4.10
C ASP A 44 -6.09 -21.63 4.84
N GLU A 45 -5.25 -22.48 5.44
CA GLU A 45 -4.08 -22.07 6.22
C GLU A 45 -2.82 -21.81 5.36
N ASP A 46 -2.82 -22.16 4.07
CA ASP A 46 -1.58 -22.25 3.28
C ASP A 46 -1.45 -21.18 2.21
N THR A 47 -2.55 -20.77 1.56
CA THR A 47 -2.47 -19.83 0.44
C THR A 47 -1.91 -18.47 0.88
N LEU A 48 -1.03 -17.87 0.06
CA LEU A 48 -0.50 -16.53 0.30
C LEU A 48 -1.60 -15.48 0.32
N ILE A 49 -1.54 -14.54 1.27
CA ILE A 49 -2.41 -13.37 1.34
C ILE A 49 -1.62 -12.14 0.89
N PHE A 50 -2.09 -11.51 -0.18
CA PHE A 50 -1.60 -10.24 -0.71
C PHE A 50 -2.50 -9.14 -0.16
N TYR A 51 -1.89 -8.14 0.48
CA TYR A 51 -2.61 -7.03 1.10
C TYR A 51 -1.96 -5.71 0.70
N GLU A 52 -2.79 -4.69 0.55
CA GLU A 52 -2.38 -3.39 0.02
C GLU A 52 -2.59 -2.29 1.05
N PRO A 53 -1.70 -1.29 1.15
CA PRO A 53 -2.03 -0.08 1.88
C PRO A 53 -3.02 0.76 1.07
N VAL A 54 -3.49 1.87 1.66
CA VAL A 54 -4.23 2.90 0.90
C VAL A 54 -3.45 3.27 -0.36
N THR A 55 -4.11 3.65 -1.46
CA THR A 55 -3.51 3.84 -2.80
C THR A 55 -2.21 4.68 -2.83
N TRP A 56 -2.00 5.61 -1.90
CA TRP A 56 -0.77 6.42 -1.79
C TRP A 56 0.10 6.10 -0.55
N GLY A 57 -0.24 5.05 0.20
CA GLY A 57 0.37 4.69 1.49
C GLY A 57 1.74 4.03 1.42
N VAL A 58 2.32 3.85 0.22
CA VAL A 58 3.73 3.46 0.04
C VAL A 58 4.60 4.59 -0.49
N ARG A 59 4.04 5.77 -0.79
CA ARG A 59 4.84 6.84 -1.43
C ARG A 59 5.88 7.44 -0.50
N LEU A 60 5.58 7.46 0.80
CA LEU A 60 6.42 7.97 1.87
C LEU A 60 6.32 7.02 3.06
N ASN A 61 7.26 7.11 3.99
CA ASN A 61 7.31 6.25 5.17
C ASN A 61 6.86 6.98 6.44
N GLY A 62 6.78 6.22 7.53
CA GLY A 62 6.54 6.72 8.88
C GLY A 62 5.06 6.73 9.26
N LYS A 63 4.82 7.06 10.54
CA LYS A 63 3.52 6.85 11.21
C LYS A 63 2.30 7.43 10.48
N TYR A 64 2.45 8.59 9.82
CA TYR A 64 1.32 9.29 9.20
C TYR A 64 1.28 9.14 7.68
N PHE A 65 2.44 8.89 7.05
CA PHE A 65 2.56 8.93 5.59
C PHE A 65 2.87 7.56 4.95
N GLY A 66 3.23 6.55 5.75
CA GLY A 66 3.36 5.16 5.33
C GLY A 66 2.07 4.36 5.42
N SER A 67 2.18 3.03 5.39
CA SER A 67 1.03 2.13 5.32
C SER A 67 0.14 2.16 6.56
N GLY A 68 0.71 2.51 7.72
CA GLY A 68 -0.01 2.50 9.00
C GLY A 68 -0.17 1.11 9.62
N PHE A 69 0.41 0.07 9.00
CA PHE A 69 0.34 -1.28 9.52
C PHE A 69 1.34 -1.50 10.67
N THR A 70 0.96 -2.37 11.60
CA THR A 70 1.83 -2.80 12.70
C THR A 70 2.20 -4.27 12.61
N HIS A 71 1.45 -5.04 11.83
CA HIS A 71 1.66 -6.46 11.60
C HIS A 71 1.00 -6.88 10.28
N VAL A 72 1.45 -8.02 9.74
CA VAL A 72 0.80 -8.64 8.57
C VAL A 72 -0.63 -9.10 8.89
N PRO A 73 -1.53 -9.23 7.89
CA PRO A 73 -2.90 -9.68 8.12
C PRO A 73 -2.99 -10.97 8.94
N GLY A 74 -3.74 -10.91 10.05
CA GLY A 74 -3.94 -12.06 10.94
C GLY A 74 -2.84 -12.23 11.99
N GLY A 75 -1.80 -11.40 11.99
CA GLY A 75 -0.75 -11.35 13.01
C GLY A 75 0.56 -12.03 12.63
N ASN A 76 1.55 -11.93 13.53
CA ASN A 76 2.95 -12.27 13.26
C ASN A 76 3.21 -13.73 12.87
N ASP A 77 2.31 -14.65 13.24
CA ASP A 77 2.40 -16.06 12.87
C ASP A 77 2.25 -16.30 11.36
N TYR A 78 1.66 -15.33 10.64
CA TYR A 78 1.42 -15.39 9.20
C TYR A 78 2.44 -14.61 8.37
N ARG A 79 3.55 -14.13 8.97
CA ARG A 79 4.60 -13.37 8.26
C ARG A 79 5.22 -14.16 7.10
N ASN A 80 5.25 -15.48 7.18
CA ASN A 80 5.81 -16.33 6.12
C ASN A 80 4.89 -16.53 4.90
N ARG A 81 3.67 -16.00 4.95
CA ARG A 81 2.64 -16.22 3.91
C ARG A 81 1.75 -14.99 3.69
N SER A 82 2.28 -13.83 4.05
CA SER A 82 1.66 -12.54 3.84
C SER A 82 2.60 -11.69 3.00
N VAL A 83 2.09 -11.13 1.92
CA VAL A 83 2.84 -10.40 0.90
C VAL A 83 2.30 -8.99 0.82
N LEU A 84 3.15 -7.99 1.05
CA LEU A 84 2.78 -6.60 0.83
C LEU A 84 2.69 -6.37 -0.68
N SER A 85 1.46 -6.25 -1.19
CA SER A 85 1.18 -5.85 -2.57
C SER A 85 1.11 -4.33 -2.63
N TYR A 86 1.71 -3.74 -3.66
CA TYR A 86 1.71 -2.30 -3.85
C TYR A 86 1.81 -1.96 -5.32
N HIS A 87 1.27 -0.80 -5.68
CA HIS A 87 1.34 -0.29 -7.03
C HIS A 87 2.38 0.82 -7.12
N TYR A 88 3.22 0.73 -8.15
CA TYR A 88 4.10 1.83 -8.57
C TYR A 88 3.61 2.37 -9.91
N TYR A 89 3.12 3.60 -9.87
CA TYR A 89 2.68 4.35 -11.03
C TYR A 89 3.47 5.66 -11.08
N CYS A 90 4.30 5.81 -12.12
CA CYS A 90 4.96 7.06 -12.48
C CYS A 90 3.92 8.02 -13.08
N THR A 91 3.10 8.61 -12.20
CA THR A 91 1.84 9.26 -12.61
C THR A 91 1.44 10.36 -11.64
N ILE A 92 2.37 11.08 -11.01
CA ILE A 92 1.98 12.19 -10.13
C ILE A 92 1.19 13.30 -10.87
N LEU A 93 1.17 13.29 -12.21
CA LEU A 93 0.44 14.27 -13.02
C LEU A 93 -0.32 13.73 -14.26
N SER A 94 -0.52 12.43 -14.45
CA SER A 94 -1.29 11.97 -15.63
C SER A 94 -2.78 12.09 -15.37
N ILE A 95 -3.27 13.33 -15.40
CA ILE A 95 -4.69 13.68 -15.51
C ILE A 95 -5.21 13.35 -16.92
N GLU A 96 -4.35 12.93 -17.84
CA GLU A 96 -4.74 12.41 -19.15
C GLU A 96 -4.01 11.10 -19.48
N PRO A 97 -4.69 10.12 -20.11
CA PRO A 97 -4.02 8.99 -20.72
C PRO A 97 -3.05 9.55 -21.77
N VAL A 98 -1.75 9.26 -21.62
CA VAL A 98 -0.74 9.55 -22.64
C VAL A 98 -1.24 8.94 -23.95
N PRO A 99 -1.68 9.74 -24.95
CA PRO A 99 -2.14 9.19 -26.22
C PRO A 99 -0.96 8.43 -26.82
N GLY A 100 -1.24 7.21 -27.30
CA GLY A 100 -0.21 6.32 -27.82
C GLY A 100 0.79 7.05 -28.72
N ASN A 101 2.07 6.78 -28.49
CA ASN A 101 3.24 7.33 -29.20
C ASN A 101 3.68 8.76 -28.84
N THR A 102 3.28 9.32 -27.69
CA THR A 102 3.90 10.53 -27.14
C THR A 102 4.94 10.18 -26.08
N SER A 103 6.16 10.72 -26.22
CA SER A 103 7.24 10.53 -25.25
C SER A 103 6.89 11.25 -23.94
N ILE A 104 7.00 10.55 -22.81
CA ILE A 104 6.92 11.16 -21.47
C ILE A 104 7.87 12.36 -21.41
N PRO A 105 7.41 13.55 -20.99
CA PRO A 105 8.27 14.72 -20.84
C PRO A 105 9.50 14.39 -20.00
N VAL A 106 10.67 14.93 -20.38
CA VAL A 106 11.94 14.62 -19.70
C VAL A 106 11.88 14.93 -18.20
N PHE A 107 11.17 16.00 -17.81
CA PHE A 107 10.99 16.37 -16.42
C PHE A 107 10.18 15.33 -15.64
N ASP A 108 9.09 14.82 -16.21
CA ASP A 108 8.25 13.79 -15.56
C ASP A 108 9.03 12.49 -15.39
N ARG A 109 9.84 12.12 -16.40
CA ARG A 109 10.72 10.97 -16.30
C ARG A 109 11.74 11.13 -15.16
N VAL A 110 12.40 12.27 -15.06
CA VAL A 110 13.36 12.56 -13.97
C VAL A 110 12.67 12.53 -12.61
N LEU A 111 11.49 13.12 -12.47
CA LEU A 111 10.73 13.09 -11.23
C LEU A 111 10.41 11.64 -10.80
N CYS A 112 10.01 10.79 -11.74
CA CYS A 112 9.73 9.40 -11.45
C CYS A 112 10.98 8.58 -11.12
N ASP A 113 12.01 8.67 -11.97
CA ASP A 113 13.19 7.80 -11.88
C ASP A 113 14.10 8.20 -10.71
N ASP A 114 14.22 9.50 -10.43
CA ASP A 114 15.22 10.02 -9.49
C ASP A 114 14.62 10.45 -8.14
N ILE A 115 13.29 10.60 -8.03
CA ILE A 115 12.64 11.11 -6.81
C ILE A 115 11.54 10.15 -6.32
N GLU A 116 10.45 10.00 -7.07
CA GLU A 116 9.28 9.25 -6.59
C GLU A 116 9.51 7.76 -6.47
N GLY A 117 10.09 7.13 -7.50
CA GLY A 117 10.45 5.73 -7.49
C GLY A 117 11.35 5.40 -6.30
N PRO A 118 12.52 6.05 -6.15
CA PRO A 118 13.40 5.84 -5.01
C PRO A 118 12.71 6.06 -3.64
N ALA A 119 11.91 7.11 -3.49
CA ALA A 119 11.20 7.38 -2.24
C ALA A 119 10.19 6.25 -1.89
N LEU A 120 9.42 5.80 -2.89
CA LEU A 120 8.44 4.74 -2.73
C LEU A 120 9.12 3.40 -2.44
N PHE A 121 10.13 3.01 -3.21
CA PHE A 121 10.83 1.73 -2.99
C PHE A 121 11.53 1.70 -1.64
N ASN A 122 12.11 2.82 -1.21
CA ASN A 122 12.67 2.94 0.13
C ASN A 122 11.57 2.80 1.21
N SER A 123 10.40 3.40 1.00
CA SER A 123 9.27 3.24 1.93
C SER A 123 8.78 1.80 2.02
N VAL A 124 8.67 1.10 0.89
CA VAL A 124 8.30 -0.32 0.86
C VAL A 124 9.33 -1.16 1.62
N GLN A 125 10.63 -0.90 1.44
CA GLN A 125 11.68 -1.60 2.18
C GLN A 125 11.53 -1.41 3.69
N ILE A 126 11.27 -0.18 4.15
CA ILE A 126 11.04 0.10 5.58
C ILE A 126 9.82 -0.66 6.11
N ASP A 127 8.71 -0.69 5.36
CA ASP A 127 7.52 -1.44 5.77
C ASP A 127 7.78 -2.95 5.82
N LEU A 128 8.54 -3.50 4.86
CA LEU A 128 8.93 -4.91 4.88
C LEU A 128 9.84 -5.25 6.06
N GLU A 129 10.77 -4.37 6.42
CA GLU A 129 11.62 -4.53 7.61
C GLU A 129 10.79 -4.52 8.90
N GLN A 130 9.80 -3.62 8.98
CA GLN A 130 8.94 -3.48 10.16
C GLN A 130 7.94 -4.64 10.30
N LEU A 131 7.23 -4.98 9.22
CA LEU A 131 6.13 -5.96 9.23
C LEU A 131 6.66 -7.39 9.09
N GLY A 132 7.79 -7.58 8.41
CA GLY A 132 8.13 -8.84 7.76
C GLY A 132 7.16 -9.18 6.64
N GLY A 133 7.22 -10.43 6.20
CA GLY A 133 6.63 -10.81 4.92
C GLY A 133 7.69 -11.43 4.04
N SER A 134 7.26 -12.25 3.08
CA SER A 134 8.10 -12.81 2.01
C SER A 134 7.87 -12.07 0.70
#